data_AF-A0A7C4WVB9-F1
#
_entry.id   AF-A0A7C4WVB9-F1
#
_cell.length_a   1.000
_cell.length_b   1.000
_cell.length_c   1.000
_cell.angle_alpha   90.00
_cell.angle_beta   90.00
_cell.angle_gamma   90.00
#
_symmetry.space_group_name_H-M   'P 1'
#
loop_
_entity.id
_entity.type
_entity.pdbx_description
1 polymer ?
#
loop_
_entity_poly.entity_id
_entity_poly.type
_entity_poly.pdbx_seq_one_letter_code
_entity_poly.pdbx_strand_id
1 'polypeptide(L)'
;MAHGSSRMEKDEIMAETAVSASTASPTATQRIITIAGRTFTLVGTAHISAASIDEVVSVIHTVKPDRVCVELDEARYQAMINPANWEQMDIVKVIKEGKVFF
;
A
#
# COMPACT_ATOMS: atom_id res chain seq x y z
N MET A 1 73.02 -8.06 7.77
CA MET A 1 72.38 -8.83 8.86
C MET A 1 70.91 -8.47 8.89
N ALA A 2 70.08 -9.48 9.04
CA ALA A 2 68.65 -9.45 8.76
C ALA A 2 67.82 -9.00 9.98
N HIS A 3 66.67 -8.39 9.71
CA HIS A 3 65.33 -8.71 10.24
C HIS A 3 64.45 -7.47 10.46
N GLY A 4 63.20 -7.63 10.06
CA GLY A 4 62.04 -6.88 10.55
C GLY A 4 61.56 -5.80 9.59
N SER A 5 60.30 -5.74 9.19
CA SER A 5 59.17 -6.66 9.36
C SER A 5 58.14 -6.18 8.35
N SER A 6 57.55 -7.13 7.63
CA SER A 6 56.32 -6.96 6.86
C SER A 6 55.26 -6.21 7.68
N ARG A 7 54.69 -5.15 7.09
CA ARG A 7 53.26 -4.84 7.21
C ARG A 7 52.82 -3.93 6.06
N MET A 8 52.45 -4.58 4.96
CA MET A 8 51.57 -3.99 3.94
C MET A 8 50.21 -3.78 4.63
N GLU A 9 49.87 -2.53 4.97
CA GLU A 9 48.53 -2.19 5.42
C GLU A 9 47.65 -2.18 4.17
N LYS A 10 46.94 -3.29 3.99
CA LYS A 10 46.05 -3.57 2.86
C LYS A 10 44.88 -2.58 2.86
N ASP A 11 44.68 -1.98 1.69
CA ASP A 11 43.41 -1.84 1.00
C ASP A 11 42.25 -1.23 1.80
N GLU A 12 42.08 0.08 1.60
CA GLU A 12 40.85 0.66 1.05
C GLU A 12 39.57 -0.15 1.31
N ILE A 13 38.88 0.18 2.41
CA ILE A 13 37.49 -0.21 2.62
C ILE A 13 36.63 1.05 2.45
N MET A 14 36.40 1.41 1.18
CA MET A 14 35.22 2.15 0.77
C MET A 14 34.11 1.12 0.49
N ALA A 15 33.12 1.04 1.38
CA ALA A 15 31.79 0.57 1.03
C ALA A 15 30.82 0.99 2.13
N GLU A 16 30.43 2.25 2.04
CA GLU A 16 29.16 2.76 2.55
C GLU A 16 28.06 1.79 2.12
N THR A 17 27.55 0.99 3.06
CA THR A 17 26.38 0.15 2.79
C THR A 17 25.15 1.06 2.84
N ALA A 18 24.89 1.72 1.71
CA ALA A 18 23.62 2.31 1.41
C ALA A 18 22.56 1.21 1.50
N VAL A 19 21.73 1.27 2.55
CA VAL A 19 20.39 0.68 2.45
C VAL A 19 19.65 1.55 1.45
N SER A 20 19.72 1.19 0.17
CA SER A 20 18.82 1.71 -0.86
C SER A 20 17.42 1.20 -0.57
N ALA A 21 16.75 1.85 0.38
CA ALA A 21 15.31 1.96 0.30
C ALA A 21 15.04 2.79 -0.96
N SER A 22 14.73 2.11 -2.07
CA SER A 22 14.03 2.75 -3.17
C SER A 22 12.65 3.11 -2.64
N THR A 23 12.56 4.24 -1.93
CA THR A 23 11.28 4.87 -1.66
C THR A 23 10.85 5.45 -2.99
N ALA A 24 10.02 4.71 -3.71
CA ALA A 24 9.26 5.28 -4.82
C ALA A 24 8.67 6.61 -4.30
N SER A 25 9.02 7.71 -4.95
CA SER A 25 8.48 9.02 -4.58
C SER A 25 6.96 8.95 -4.65
N PRO A 26 6.23 9.47 -3.66
CA PRO A 26 4.78 9.43 -3.66
C PRO A 26 4.26 10.05 -4.95
N THR A 27 3.36 9.33 -5.62
CA THR A 27 2.65 9.82 -6.80
C THR A 27 1.73 10.98 -6.40
N ALA A 28 1.12 11.66 -7.38
CA ALA A 28 0.14 12.71 -7.13
C ALA A 28 -1.06 12.25 -6.27
N THR A 29 -1.33 10.94 -6.25
CA THR A 29 -2.44 10.29 -5.53
C THR A 29 -2.03 9.72 -4.18
N GLN A 30 -0.74 9.77 -3.82
CA GLN A 30 -0.24 9.24 -2.54
C GLN A 30 0.09 10.36 -1.54
N ARG A 31 -0.27 10.13 -0.27
CA ARG A 31 0.12 11.01 0.84
C ARG A 31 0.66 10.18 2.00
N ILE A 32 1.79 10.60 2.55
CA ILE A 32 2.38 9.99 3.74
C ILE A 32 2.06 10.88 4.93
N ILE A 33 1.46 10.30 5.97
CA ILE A 33 1.05 11.00 7.18
C ILE A 33 1.62 10.26 8.39
N THR A 34 2.28 10.99 9.30
CA THR A 34 2.81 10.41 10.55
C THR A 34 2.06 10.99 11.74
N ILE A 35 1.43 10.12 12.53
CA ILE A 35 0.64 10.49 13.71
C ILE A 35 1.00 9.56 14.86
N ALA A 36 1.39 10.12 16.01
CA ALA A 36 1.69 9.37 17.24
C ALA A 36 2.65 8.18 17.01
N GLY A 37 3.70 8.38 16.20
CA GLY A 37 4.70 7.35 15.89
C GLY A 37 4.24 6.28 14.91
N ARG A 38 3.07 6.43 14.29
CA ARG A 38 2.58 5.54 13.22
C ARG A 38 2.61 6.26 11.88
N THR A 39 3.02 5.55 10.84
CA THR A 39 3.03 6.04 9.47
C THR A 39 1.86 5.45 8.69
N PHE A 40 1.13 6.31 8.00
CA PHE A 40 0.01 5.97 7.14
C PHE A 40 0.35 6.40 5.71
N THR A 41 0.25 5.47 4.78
CA THR A 41 0.29 5.76 3.35
C THR A 41 -1.16 5.78 2.85
N LEU A 42 -1.67 6.99 2.59
CA LEU A 42 -3.00 7.19 2.01
C LEU A 42 -2.88 7.16 0.49
N VAL A 43 -3.64 6.27 -0.15
CA VAL A 43 -3.69 6.10 -1.61
C VAL A 43 -5.07 6.53 -2.10
N GLY A 44 -5.12 7.63 -2.82
CA GLY A 44 -6.36 8.10 -3.46
C GLY A 44 -6.65 7.31 -4.73
N THR A 45 -7.82 6.70 -4.83
CA THR A 45 -8.25 5.96 -6.03
C THR A 45 -9.33 6.70 -6.78
N ALA A 46 -9.36 6.59 -8.10
CA ALA A 46 -10.52 6.93 -8.92
C ALA A 46 -11.35 5.67 -9.18
N HIS A 47 -12.68 5.77 -9.04
CA HIS A 47 -13.63 4.65 -9.09
C HIS A 47 -13.29 3.62 -10.19
N ILE A 48 -13.02 2.38 -9.75
CA ILE A 48 -12.81 1.16 -10.55
C ILE A 48 -11.84 1.37 -11.74
N SER A 49 -10.86 2.27 -11.63
CA SER A 49 -9.86 2.42 -12.68
C SER A 49 -8.77 1.35 -12.53
N ALA A 50 -8.38 0.72 -13.65
CA ALA A 50 -7.30 -0.27 -13.66
C ALA A 50 -5.99 0.32 -13.09
N ALA A 51 -5.70 1.58 -13.43
CA ALA A 51 -4.55 2.31 -12.90
C ALA A 51 -4.58 2.45 -11.37
N SER A 52 -5.75 2.68 -10.77
CA SER A 52 -5.88 2.71 -9.30
C SER A 52 -5.67 1.32 -8.69
N ILE A 53 -6.11 0.25 -9.35
CA ILE A 53 -5.87 -1.12 -8.89
C ILE A 53 -4.37 -1.43 -8.92
N ASP A 54 -3.71 -1.15 -10.04
CA ASP A 54 -2.27 -1.39 -10.21
C ASP A 54 -1.44 -0.57 -9.20
N GLU A 55 -1.84 0.69 -8.95
CA GLU A 55 -1.19 1.53 -7.95
C GLU A 55 -1.33 0.95 -6.54
N VAL A 56 -2.54 0.55 -6.13
CA VAL A 56 -2.78 -0.05 -4.80
C VAL A 56 -1.96 -1.33 -4.63
N VAL A 57 -1.95 -2.21 -5.64
CA VAL A 57 -1.16 -3.46 -5.62
C VAL A 57 0.33 -3.14 -5.46
N SER A 58 0.86 -2.21 -6.25
CA SER A 58 2.26 -1.78 -6.19
C SER A 58 2.63 -1.19 -4.82
N VAL A 59 1.78 -0.32 -4.26
CA VAL A 59 1.99 0.29 -2.94
C VAL A 59 2.02 -0.78 -1.84
N ILE A 60 1.08 -1.74 -1.84
CA ILE A 60 1.06 -2.81 -0.84
C ILE A 60 2.35 -3.64 -0.90
N HIS A 61 2.80 -4.02 -2.10
CA HIS A 61 4.03 -4.81 -2.26
C HIS A 61 5.30 -4.05 -1.87
N THR A 62 5.32 -2.74 -2.09
CA THR A 62 6.49 -1.89 -1.82
C THR A 62 6.57 -1.45 -0.36
N VAL A 63 5.46 -0.91 0.18
CA VAL A 63 5.40 -0.38 1.55
C VAL A 63 5.31 -1.50 2.58
N LYS A 64 4.73 -2.66 2.22
CA LYS A 64 4.52 -3.81 3.12
C LYS A 64 3.90 -3.39 4.47
N PRO A 65 2.73 -2.74 4.45
CA PRO A 65 2.13 -2.26 5.70
C PRO A 65 1.68 -3.44 6.57
N ASP A 66 1.74 -3.27 7.89
CA ASP A 66 1.21 -4.26 8.84
C ASP A 66 -0.31 -4.45 8.71
N ARG A 67 -1.00 -3.43 8.17
CA ARG A 67 -2.45 -3.38 8.03
C ARG A 67 -2.86 -2.61 6.78
N VAL A 68 -3.92 -3.08 6.13
CA VAL A 68 -4.58 -2.37 5.03
C VAL A 68 -5.98 -1.97 5.50
N CYS A 69 -6.27 -0.68 5.45
CA CYS A 69 -7.58 -0.12 5.74
C CYS A 69 -8.25 0.26 4.43
N VAL A 70 -9.49 -0.16 4.23
CA VAL A 70 -10.30 0.19 3.05
C VAL A 70 -11.39 1.15 3.49
N GLU A 71 -11.50 2.29 2.81
CA GLU A 71 -12.63 3.19 3.00
C GLU A 71 -13.82 2.64 2.23
N LEU A 72 -14.95 2.52 2.93
CA LEU A 72 -16.22 2.06 2.39
C LEU A 72 -17.30 2.99 2.92
N ASP A 73 -18.20 3.40 2.03
CA ASP A 73 -19.45 3.98 2.49
C ASP A 73 -20.29 2.95 3.25
N GLU A 74 -21.28 3.44 4.00
CA GLU A 74 -22.14 2.62 4.84
C GLU A 74 -22.84 1.49 4.06
N ALA A 75 -23.31 1.76 2.84
CA ALA A 75 -24.02 0.76 2.05
C ALA A 75 -23.09 -0.39 1.64
N ARG A 76 -21.87 -0.07 1.18
CA ARG A 76 -20.84 -1.06 0.82
C ARG A 76 -20.37 -1.84 2.05
N TYR A 77 -20.20 -1.17 3.19
CA TYR A 77 -19.87 -1.83 4.44
C TYR A 77 -20.95 -2.84 4.85
N GLN A 78 -22.22 -2.44 4.88
CA GLN A 78 -23.35 -3.32 5.22
C GLN A 78 -23.47 -4.52 4.27
N ALA A 79 -23.27 -4.30 2.97
CA ALA A 79 -23.27 -5.38 1.98
C ALA A 79 -22.15 -6.40 2.21
N MET A 80 -20.98 -5.94 2.67
CA MET A 80 -19.82 -6.81 2.94
C MET A 80 -19.96 -7.63 4.24
N ILE A 81 -20.52 -7.04 5.31
CA ILE A 81 -20.65 -7.73 6.61
C ILE A 81 -21.91 -8.60 6.72
N ASN A 82 -22.92 -8.36 5.89
CA ASN A 82 -24.16 -9.11 5.91
C ASN A 82 -24.50 -9.68 4.51
N PRO A 83 -23.76 -10.70 4.05
CA PRO A 83 -23.99 -11.29 2.73
C PRO A 83 -25.41 -11.90 2.60
N ALA A 84 -26.05 -12.34 3.69
CA ALA A 84 -27.41 -12.89 3.61
C ALA A 84 -28.46 -11.86 3.12
N ASN A 85 -28.18 -10.56 3.19
CA ASN A 85 -29.09 -9.53 2.68
C ASN A 85 -29.15 -9.50 1.14
N TRP A 86 -28.08 -9.84 0.40
CA TRP A 86 -28.15 -9.87 -1.06
C TRP A 86 -28.96 -11.09 -1.55
N GLU A 87 -28.87 -12.22 -0.85
CA GLU A 87 -29.63 -13.45 -1.17
C GLU A 87 -31.14 -13.25 -0.99
N GLN A 88 -31.55 -12.34 -0.09
CA GLN A 88 -32.94 -12.03 0.20
C GLN A 88 -33.49 -10.81 -0.56
N MET A 89 -32.63 -10.07 -1.28
CA MET A 89 -33.07 -8.90 -2.03
C MET A 89 -33.78 -9.34 -3.32
N ASP A 90 -35.06 -8.97 -3.43
CA ASP A 90 -35.81 -9.09 -4.68
C ASP A 90 -35.19 -8.17 -5.74
N ILE A 91 -34.39 -8.75 -6.62
CA ILE A 91 -33.68 -8.08 -7.72
C ILE A 91 -34.65 -7.25 -8.58
N VAL A 92 -35.91 -7.70 -8.74
CA VAL A 92 -36.93 -6.98 -9.52
C VAL A 92 -37.33 -5.69 -8.81
N LYS A 93 -37.43 -5.70 -7.49
CA LYS A 93 -37.73 -4.52 -6.67
C LYS A 93 -36.58 -3.52 -6.68
N VAL A 94 -35.33 -4.00 -6.58
CA VAL A 94 -34.12 -3.14 -6.59
C VAL A 94 -33.99 -2.35 -7.89
N ILE A 95 -34.24 -3.01 -9.04
CA ILE A 95 -34.22 -2.36 -10.36
C ILE A 95 -35.37 -1.34 -10.48
N LYS A 96 -36.58 -1.69 -10.01
CA LYS A 96 -37.74 -0.78 -10.02
C LYS A 96 -37.56 0.45 -9.13
N GLU A 97 -36.82 0.30 -8.02
CA GLU A 97 -36.48 1.40 -7.11
C GLU A 97 -35.26 2.22 -7.57
N GLY A 98 -34.61 1.85 -8.68
CA GLY A 98 -33.43 2.55 -9.21
C GLY A 98 -32.17 2.41 -8.35
N LYS A 99 -32.16 1.46 -7.39
CA LYS A 99 -31.06 1.25 -6.44
C LYS A 99 -30.02 0.26 -6.98
N VAL A 100 -29.59 0.46 -8.23
CA VAL A 100 -28.49 -0.34 -8.78
C VAL A 100 -27.19 0.19 -8.19
N PHE A 101 -26.64 -0.55 -7.23
CA PHE A 101 -25.34 -0.23 -6.63
C PHE A 101 -24.25 -0.55 -7.65
N PHE A 102 -23.56 0.48 -8.15
CA PHE A 102 -22.31 0.38 -8.92
C PHE A 102 -21.15 0.89 -8.06
#